data_AF-A0A498LTU2-F1
#
_entry.id   AF-A0A498LTU2-F1
#
_cell.length_a   1.000
_cell.length_b   1.000
_cell.length_c   1.000
_cell.angle_alpha   90.00
_cell.angle_beta   90.00
_cell.angle_gamma   90.00
#
_symmetry.space_group_name_H-M   'P 1'
#
loop_
_entity.id
_entity.type
_entity.pdbx_description
1 polymer ?
#
loop_
_entity_poly.entity_id
_entity_poly.type
_entity_poly.pdbx_seq_one_letter_code
_entity_poly.pdbx_strand_id
1 'polypeptide(L)'
;MRRFTAGLTTEHHPLYGTFCSKLSSCIFEWDKDDISRLKEAKKTMLLKKHGGHILSSITSNELAKHCRSRTRGVEETRALIHGLLDSMWELTDTTGLHLINPESMAHVREVQQKHLSCIQDPPDVQLYTKLGSGLQKGDKILDVLRCGRGSSSLESFHRHQCTFIPGWRRNALHTQMYMLEGASRWNINRAHQAVDMSGTSHTKIYDVCLMSHLNVLSNRVLGCALLPEFMPPGKPTDERVAVEYLLAQSDRGDLLSPLVHGEITPPETQEVEVQEDECLDVTICDAADINLEAHTLSSSSSHDDSLISSLAAQRLDVHRISECIALKLLKEFREARNRPKDNKGKIFPIPQSIVMTYSHIKQLLEDCREVLDKTNLVLVTVNNTTVSSWLVVLGFLNSF
;
A
#
# COMPACT_ATOMS: atom_id res chain seq x y z
N MET A 1 -8.78 11.02 8.95
CA MET A 1 -8.19 12.39 9.05
C MET A 1 -7.89 12.99 7.69
N ARG A 2 -6.80 12.63 7.00
CA ARG A 2 -6.38 13.27 5.73
C ARG A 2 -7.43 13.27 4.60
N ARG A 3 -8.31 12.27 4.57
CA ARG A 3 -9.38 12.21 3.57
C ARG A 3 -10.45 13.28 3.78
N PHE A 4 -10.73 13.67 5.03
CA PHE A 4 -11.65 14.77 5.33
C PHE A 4 -11.03 16.14 5.05
N THR A 5 -9.70 16.27 5.22
CA THR A 5 -9.02 17.53 4.97
C THR A 5 -8.97 17.89 3.47
N ALA A 6 -9.19 16.93 2.57
CA ALA A 6 -9.34 17.17 1.14
C ALA A 6 -10.59 18.02 0.80
N GLY A 7 -11.57 18.11 1.70
CA GLY A 7 -12.73 19.00 1.55
C GLY A 7 -12.48 20.42 2.04
N LEU A 8 -11.29 20.70 2.59
CA LEU A 8 -10.92 22.05 3.04
C LEU A 8 -10.30 22.84 1.89
N THR A 9 -10.42 24.15 1.96
CA THR A 9 -9.92 25.05 0.92
C THR A 9 -8.40 25.02 0.80
N THR A 10 -7.69 24.98 1.93
CA THR A 10 -6.21 24.90 1.96
C THR A 10 -5.70 24.42 3.31
N GLU A 11 -4.56 23.72 3.31
CA GLU A 11 -3.85 23.30 4.52
C GLU A 11 -3.24 24.49 5.30
N HIS A 12 -3.06 25.63 4.63
CA HIS A 12 -2.53 26.86 5.22
C HIS A 12 -3.58 27.70 5.94
N HIS A 13 -4.86 27.28 5.93
CA HIS A 13 -5.93 28.03 6.57
C HIS A 13 -5.69 28.11 8.09
N PRO A 14 -5.84 29.28 8.75
CA PRO A 14 -5.58 29.41 10.19
C PRO A 14 -6.37 28.43 11.08
N LEU A 15 -7.58 28.08 10.65
CA LEU A 15 -8.45 27.11 11.34
C LEU A 15 -8.17 25.64 10.98
N TYR A 16 -7.25 25.33 10.06
CA TYR A 16 -6.94 23.97 9.63
C TYR A 16 -6.53 23.06 10.80
N GLY A 17 -5.63 23.55 11.66
CA GLY A 17 -5.19 22.82 12.86
C GLY A 17 -6.34 22.58 13.84
N THR A 18 -7.22 23.58 14.01
CA THR A 18 -8.42 23.48 14.85
C THR A 18 -9.39 22.43 14.32
N PHE A 19 -9.67 22.44 13.01
CA PHE A 19 -10.49 21.44 12.35
C PHE A 19 -9.92 20.03 12.55
N CYS A 20 -8.62 19.84 12.28
CA CYS A 20 -7.97 18.54 12.47
C CYS A 20 -8.03 18.06 13.93
N SER A 21 -7.84 18.97 14.89
CA SER A 21 -7.95 18.65 16.32
C SER A 21 -9.37 18.22 16.69
N LYS A 22 -10.39 18.99 16.29
CA LYS A 22 -11.79 18.66 16.53
C LYS A 22 -12.20 17.37 15.84
N LEU A 23 -11.83 17.17 14.58
CA LEU A 23 -12.12 15.95 13.83
C LEU A 23 -11.49 14.72 14.50
N SER A 24 -10.28 14.86 15.04
CA SER A 24 -9.66 13.78 15.84
C SER A 24 -10.51 13.46 17.07
N SER A 25 -11.03 14.47 17.77
CA SER A 25 -11.90 14.26 18.94
C SER A 25 -13.29 13.69 18.59
N CYS A 26 -13.78 13.90 17.37
CA CYS A 26 -15.00 13.28 16.87
C CYS A 26 -14.83 11.78 16.62
N ILE A 27 -13.62 11.33 16.29
CA ILE A 27 -13.32 9.91 15.99
C ILE A 27 -12.85 9.18 17.23
N PHE A 28 -11.99 9.82 18.02
CA PHE A 28 -11.30 9.20 19.14
C PHE A 28 -11.74 9.77 20.48
N GLU A 29 -11.79 8.89 21.46
CA GLU A 29 -11.88 9.25 22.87
C GLU A 29 -10.75 8.64 23.68
N TRP A 30 -10.28 9.38 24.67
CA TRP A 30 -9.22 8.94 25.56
C TRP A 30 -9.81 8.16 26.74
N ASP A 31 -9.08 7.14 27.19
CA ASP A 31 -9.41 6.36 28.37
C ASP A 31 -9.44 7.26 29.62
N LYS A 32 -10.56 7.25 30.34
CA LYS A 32 -10.81 8.16 31.47
C LYS A 32 -9.84 7.89 32.63
N ASP A 33 -9.46 6.63 32.85
CA ASP A 33 -8.56 6.24 33.92
C ASP A 33 -7.13 6.68 33.60
N ASP A 34 -6.68 6.47 32.36
CA ASP A 34 -5.38 6.95 31.90
C ASP A 34 -5.26 8.47 32.01
N ILE A 35 -6.29 9.22 31.60
CA ILE A 35 -6.32 10.67 31.75
C ILE A 35 -6.21 11.07 33.23
N SER A 36 -6.95 10.40 34.10
CA SER A 36 -6.97 10.70 35.53
C SER A 36 -5.59 10.47 36.15
N ARG A 37 -4.94 9.35 35.83
CA ARG A 37 -3.55 9.07 36.25
C ARG A 37 -2.57 10.11 35.74
N LEU A 38 -2.68 10.52 34.47
CA LEU A 38 -1.81 11.54 33.88
C LEU A 38 -2.01 12.92 34.54
N LYS A 39 -3.26 13.31 34.82
CA LYS A 39 -3.59 14.56 35.54
C LYS A 39 -2.97 14.57 36.93
N GLU A 40 -3.10 13.47 37.67
CA GLU A 40 -2.55 13.34 39.01
C GLU A 40 -1.02 13.41 39.00
N ALA A 41 -0.37 12.67 38.10
CA ALA A 41 1.08 12.72 37.91
C ALA A 41 1.56 14.15 37.60
N LYS A 42 0.85 14.85 36.71
CA LYS A 42 1.18 16.24 36.36
C LYS A 42 1.00 17.21 37.53
N LYS A 43 -0.06 17.04 38.33
CA LYS A 43 -0.29 17.84 39.54
C LYS A 43 0.87 17.67 40.54
N THR A 44 1.30 16.44 40.81
CA THR A 44 2.43 16.18 41.74
C THR A 44 3.73 16.79 41.24
N MET A 45 4.02 16.69 39.93
CA MET A 45 5.19 17.31 39.31
C MET A 45 5.19 18.83 39.46
N LEU A 46 4.05 19.49 39.25
CA LEU A 46 3.94 20.95 39.33
C LEU A 46 4.01 21.47 40.78
N LEU A 47 3.41 20.74 41.73
CA LEU A 47 3.54 21.07 43.16
C LEU A 47 5.00 21.06 43.61
N LYS A 48 5.80 20.08 43.15
CA LYS A 48 7.23 20.02 43.44
C LYS A 48 8.07 21.11 42.77
N LYS A 49 7.71 21.52 41.54
CA LYS A 49 8.55 22.41 40.73
C LYS A 49 8.26 23.90 40.90
N HIS A 50 7.01 24.30 41.21
CA HIS A 50 6.59 25.72 41.19
C HIS A 50 5.77 26.17 42.41
N GLY A 51 5.75 25.42 43.52
CA GLY A 51 5.09 25.88 44.75
C GLY A 51 3.59 26.20 44.61
N GLY A 52 2.91 25.61 43.60
CA GLY A 52 1.46 25.71 43.42
C GLY A 52 0.94 26.72 42.39
N HIS A 53 1.79 27.50 41.72
CA HIS A 53 1.33 28.40 40.65
C HIS A 53 1.71 27.90 39.26
N ILE A 54 0.71 27.86 38.37
CA ILE A 54 0.69 27.40 36.96
C ILE A 54 0.30 25.92 36.78
N LEU A 55 -0.98 25.70 36.53
CA LEU A 55 -1.56 24.44 36.04
C LEU A 55 -1.28 24.35 34.53
N SER A 56 -0.13 23.77 34.13
CA SER A 56 0.14 23.57 32.70
C SER A 56 -0.85 22.57 32.11
N SER A 57 -1.46 22.91 30.97
CA SER A 57 -2.39 22.04 30.25
C SER A 57 -1.66 20.77 29.78
N ILE A 58 -2.34 19.62 29.85
CA ILE A 58 -1.81 18.37 29.29
C ILE A 58 -1.68 18.55 27.78
N THR A 59 -0.50 18.25 27.22
CA THR A 59 -0.27 18.37 25.78
C THR A 59 -0.76 17.14 25.04
N SER A 60 -1.07 17.28 23.74
CA SER A 60 -1.47 16.16 22.89
C SER A 60 -0.41 15.05 22.83
N ASN A 61 0.88 15.41 22.91
CA ASN A 61 1.98 14.43 22.96
C ASN A 61 1.99 13.65 24.27
N GLU A 62 1.65 14.28 25.39
CA GLU A 62 1.54 13.60 26.68
C GLU A 62 0.37 12.61 26.69
N LEU A 63 -0.77 13.00 26.12
CA LEU A 63 -1.92 12.10 25.94
C LEU A 63 -1.55 10.91 25.06
N ALA A 64 -0.98 11.17 23.88
CA ALA A 64 -0.59 10.11 22.94
C ALA A 64 0.43 9.12 23.51
N LYS A 65 1.30 9.57 24.43
CA LYS A 65 2.34 8.75 25.04
C LYS A 65 1.85 7.90 26.22
N HIS A 66 0.90 8.42 27.00
CA HIS A 66 0.54 7.85 28.30
C HIS A 66 -0.91 7.41 28.42
N CYS A 67 -1.75 7.74 27.45
CA CYS A 67 -3.17 7.40 27.47
C CYS A 67 -3.55 6.55 26.27
N ARG A 68 -4.39 5.56 26.51
CA ARG A 68 -5.08 4.83 25.46
C ARG A 68 -6.18 5.71 24.89
N SER A 69 -6.39 5.64 23.59
CA SER A 69 -7.58 6.16 22.93
C SER A 69 -8.28 5.04 22.19
N ARG A 70 -9.60 5.14 22.06
CA ARG A 70 -10.45 4.23 21.29
C ARG A 70 -11.36 5.00 20.35
N THR A 71 -11.88 4.33 19.34
CA THR A 71 -12.92 4.89 18.49
C THR A 71 -14.27 4.87 19.19
N ARG A 72 -15.14 5.83 18.87
CA ARG A 72 -16.44 6.05 19.54
C ARG A 72 -17.59 5.18 19.02
N GLY A 73 -17.34 4.34 18.02
CA GLY A 73 -18.40 3.64 17.29
C GLY A 73 -18.92 4.47 16.11
N VAL A 74 -19.56 3.78 15.17
CA VAL A 74 -19.94 4.32 13.86
C VAL A 74 -20.94 5.47 13.99
N GLU A 75 -22.04 5.25 14.72
CA GLU A 75 -23.14 6.21 14.83
C GLU A 75 -22.73 7.48 15.59
N GLU A 76 -22.04 7.34 16.73
CA GLU A 76 -21.54 8.48 17.51
C GLU A 76 -20.51 9.29 16.69
N THR A 77 -19.57 8.60 16.03
CA THR A 77 -18.58 9.27 15.18
C THR A 77 -19.25 10.02 14.03
N ARG A 78 -20.29 9.43 13.40
CA ARG A 78 -21.04 10.09 12.33
C ARG A 78 -21.72 11.37 12.82
N ALA A 79 -22.43 11.30 13.95
CA ALA A 79 -23.12 12.44 14.53
C ALA A 79 -22.14 13.58 14.89
N LEU A 80 -21.00 13.24 15.52
CA LEU A 80 -19.98 14.22 15.90
C LEU A 80 -19.29 14.85 14.69
N ILE A 81 -19.05 14.09 13.61
CA ILE A 81 -18.48 14.65 12.38
C ILE A 81 -19.48 15.58 11.70
N HIS A 82 -20.76 15.21 11.63
CA HIS A 82 -21.79 16.10 11.07
C HIS A 82 -21.89 17.40 11.88
N GLY A 83 -22.01 17.32 13.20
CA GLY A 83 -22.03 18.52 14.05
C GLY A 83 -20.77 19.37 13.92
N LEU A 84 -19.60 18.76 13.72
CA LEU A 84 -18.37 19.48 13.45
C LEU A 84 -18.45 20.25 12.13
N LEU A 85 -18.85 19.58 11.04
CA LEU A 85 -18.97 20.19 9.72
C LEU A 85 -19.95 21.34 9.75
N ASP A 86 -21.14 21.15 10.34
CA ASP A 86 -22.16 22.20 10.49
C ASP A 86 -21.62 23.41 11.27
N SER A 87 -20.89 23.16 12.36
CA SER A 87 -20.32 24.24 13.19
C SER A 87 -19.19 25.03 12.52
N MET A 88 -18.58 24.49 11.45
CA MET A 88 -17.42 25.06 10.79
C MET A 88 -17.67 25.42 9.32
N TRP A 89 -18.87 25.17 8.80
CA TRP A 89 -19.23 25.33 7.39
C TRP A 89 -19.06 26.77 6.89
N GLU A 90 -19.59 27.72 7.65
CA GLU A 90 -19.59 29.15 7.31
C GLU A 90 -18.38 29.90 7.88
N LEU A 91 -17.40 29.21 8.47
CA LEU A 91 -16.24 29.88 9.07
C LEU A 91 -15.28 30.36 7.99
N THR A 92 -14.94 31.65 8.07
CA THR A 92 -13.93 32.30 7.22
C THR A 92 -12.72 32.75 8.03
N ASP A 93 -11.60 32.94 7.35
CA ASP A 93 -10.46 33.68 7.91
C ASP A 93 -10.68 35.20 7.86
N THR A 94 -9.65 35.96 8.25
CA THR A 94 -9.65 37.43 8.24
C THR A 94 -9.74 38.04 6.84
N THR A 95 -9.49 37.27 5.79
CA THR A 95 -9.59 37.68 4.39
C THR A 95 -10.94 37.32 3.75
N GLY A 96 -11.81 36.62 4.50
CA GLY A 96 -13.08 36.12 3.99
C GLY A 96 -12.97 34.77 3.29
N LEU A 97 -11.81 34.11 3.33
CA LEU A 97 -11.63 32.78 2.74
C LEU A 97 -12.33 31.74 3.62
N HIS A 98 -13.25 30.96 3.05
CA HIS A 98 -13.91 29.86 3.77
C HIS A 98 -12.92 28.74 4.10
N LEU A 99 -13.04 28.18 5.31
CA LEU A 99 -12.29 27.00 5.71
C LEU A 99 -12.70 25.77 4.89
N ILE A 100 -14.01 25.55 4.78
CA ILE A 100 -14.61 24.41 4.07
C ILE A 100 -14.91 24.85 2.65
N ASN A 101 -14.48 24.05 1.67
CA ASN A 101 -14.96 24.19 0.30
C ASN A 101 -16.25 23.37 0.16
N PRO A 102 -17.42 24.02 -0.08
CA PRO A 102 -18.71 23.32 -0.10
C PRO A 102 -18.80 22.21 -1.15
N GLU A 103 -18.25 22.43 -2.35
CA GLU A 103 -18.28 21.47 -3.45
C GLU A 103 -17.46 20.22 -3.12
N SER A 104 -16.20 20.42 -2.72
CA SER A 104 -15.30 19.32 -2.35
C SER A 104 -15.77 18.60 -1.09
N MET A 105 -16.26 19.32 -0.07
CA MET A 105 -16.67 18.72 1.19
C MET A 105 -17.96 17.89 1.06
N ALA A 106 -18.88 18.28 0.18
CA ALA A 106 -20.08 17.47 -0.08
C ALA A 106 -19.70 16.06 -0.57
N HIS A 107 -18.82 15.97 -1.57
CA HIS A 107 -18.31 14.69 -2.07
C HIS A 107 -17.50 13.94 -1.01
N VAL A 108 -16.61 14.63 -0.30
CA VAL A 108 -15.81 14.03 0.78
C VAL A 108 -16.72 13.43 1.85
N ARG A 109 -17.76 14.13 2.29
CA ARG A 109 -18.72 13.64 3.28
C ARG A 109 -19.41 12.37 2.78
N GLU A 110 -19.91 12.39 1.55
CA GLU A 110 -20.60 11.26 0.93
C GLU A 110 -19.74 9.99 0.86
N VAL A 111 -18.45 10.15 0.50
CA VAL A 111 -17.53 9.02 0.40
C VAL A 111 -17.04 8.58 1.78
N GLN A 112 -16.63 9.51 2.65
CA GLN A 112 -16.01 9.16 3.93
C GLN A 112 -17.00 8.56 4.93
N GLN A 113 -18.28 8.90 4.88
CA GLN A 113 -19.28 8.29 5.77
C GLN A 113 -19.40 6.77 5.58
N LYS A 114 -19.17 6.27 4.36
CA LYS A 114 -19.19 4.82 4.03
C LYS A 114 -18.06 4.06 4.74
N HIS A 115 -16.98 4.75 5.11
CA HIS A 115 -15.80 4.18 5.74
C HIS A 115 -15.77 4.31 7.27
N LEU A 116 -16.84 4.85 7.89
CA LEU A 116 -16.87 5.00 9.35
C LEU A 116 -16.88 3.66 10.08
N SER A 117 -17.41 2.60 9.47
CA SER A 117 -17.29 1.23 9.98
C SER A 117 -15.85 0.71 9.90
N CYS A 118 -15.16 0.98 8.79
CA CYS A 118 -13.81 0.50 8.52
C CYS A 118 -12.74 1.04 9.48
N ILE A 119 -12.97 2.22 10.08
CA ILE A 119 -11.99 2.87 10.96
C ILE A 119 -12.15 2.49 12.43
N GLN A 120 -13.20 1.75 12.79
CA GLN A 120 -13.46 1.40 14.18
C GLN A 120 -12.42 0.42 14.70
N ASP A 121 -12.13 0.54 16.00
CA ASP A 121 -11.32 -0.46 16.67
C ASP A 121 -12.05 -1.81 16.68
N PRO A 122 -11.42 -2.88 16.21
CA PRO A 122 -12.01 -4.20 16.30
C PRO A 122 -12.16 -4.63 17.76
N PRO A 123 -13.25 -5.34 18.10
CA PRO A 123 -13.45 -5.86 19.45
C PRO A 123 -12.33 -6.85 19.81
N ASP A 124 -11.97 -6.88 21.08
CA ASP A 124 -11.02 -7.85 21.67
C ASP A 124 -9.58 -7.83 21.10
N VAL A 125 -9.22 -6.81 20.31
CA VAL A 125 -7.85 -6.64 19.83
C VAL A 125 -7.07 -5.67 20.72
N GLN A 126 -5.96 -6.15 21.27
CA GLN A 126 -5.06 -5.31 22.08
C GLN A 126 -4.27 -4.33 21.18
N LEU A 127 -4.76 -3.10 21.06
CA LEU A 127 -4.15 -2.06 20.21
C LEU A 127 -3.01 -1.28 20.88
N TYR A 128 -2.73 -1.51 22.16
CA TYR A 128 -1.68 -0.78 22.89
C TYR A 128 -0.67 -1.72 23.51
N THR A 129 0.59 -1.56 23.13
CA THR A 129 1.72 -2.28 23.74
C THR A 129 2.41 -1.36 24.74
N LYS A 130 2.66 -1.86 25.94
CA LYS A 130 3.44 -1.17 26.96
C LYS A 130 4.92 -1.36 26.62
N LEU A 131 5.58 -0.29 26.17
CA LEU A 131 7.03 -0.31 25.85
C LEU A 131 7.91 -0.28 27.11
N GLY A 132 7.31 -0.03 28.26
CA GLY A 132 7.94 -0.05 29.57
C GLY A 132 7.13 0.73 30.61
N SER A 133 7.26 0.35 31.87
CA SER A 133 6.95 1.21 33.01
C SER A 133 8.23 1.92 33.42
N GLY A 134 8.30 3.24 33.36
CA GLY A 134 9.56 3.87 33.80
C GLY A 134 9.79 5.34 33.56
N LEU A 135 8.89 6.09 32.91
CA LEU A 135 9.04 7.55 32.94
C LEU A 135 8.41 8.07 34.23
N GLN A 136 9.26 8.35 35.24
CA GLN A 136 8.82 9.12 36.40
C GLN A 136 8.34 10.49 35.92
N LYS A 137 7.08 10.78 36.21
CA LYS A 137 6.49 12.09 35.99
C LYS A 137 5.94 12.60 37.31
N GLY A 138 6.74 13.41 37.99
CA GLY A 138 6.53 13.68 39.41
C GLY A 138 6.79 12.41 40.23
N ASP A 139 5.86 12.06 41.12
CA ASP A 139 5.97 10.89 42.01
C ASP A 139 5.29 9.63 41.47
N LYS A 140 4.75 9.72 40.26
CA LYS A 140 4.04 8.61 39.62
C LYS A 140 4.84 8.07 38.46
N ILE A 141 4.85 6.75 38.36
CA ILE A 141 5.36 6.02 37.20
C ILE A 141 4.19 5.92 36.22
N LEU A 142 4.37 6.51 35.04
CA LEU A 142 3.41 6.37 33.95
C LEU A 142 3.95 5.38 32.92
N ASP A 143 3.04 4.57 32.41
CA ASP A 143 3.33 3.66 31.32
C ASP A 143 3.60 4.46 30.04
N VAL A 144 4.57 4.00 29.27
CA VAL A 144 4.82 4.50 27.92
C VAL A 144 4.17 3.52 26.96
N LEU A 145 3.16 4.01 26.25
CA LEU A 145 2.35 3.19 25.37
C LEU A 145 2.73 3.42 23.92
N ARG A 146 2.75 2.35 23.13
CA ARG A 146 2.78 2.39 21.67
C ARG A 146 1.43 1.94 21.15
N CYS A 147 0.83 2.75 20.28
CA CYS A 147 -0.39 2.39 19.58
C CYS A 147 -0.07 1.54 18.35
N GLY A 148 -0.68 0.36 18.24
CA GLY A 148 -0.56 -0.58 17.12
C GLY A 148 -1.30 -0.13 15.85
N ARG A 149 -2.06 0.97 15.88
CA ARG A 149 -2.78 1.50 14.71
C ARG A 149 -1.85 2.05 13.60
N GLY A 150 -0.55 2.21 13.86
CA GLY A 150 0.40 2.71 12.86
C GLY A 150 0.09 4.14 12.41
N SER A 151 -0.10 5.05 13.37
CA SER A 151 -0.52 6.45 13.13
C SER A 151 0.58 7.35 12.57
N SER A 152 1.83 6.88 12.50
CA SER A 152 2.91 7.60 11.82
C SER A 152 2.93 7.28 10.32
N SER A 153 3.26 8.28 9.50
CA SER A 153 3.40 8.09 8.04
C SER A 153 4.46 7.07 7.65
N LEU A 154 5.43 6.81 8.54
CA LEU A 154 6.48 5.81 8.38
C LEU A 154 6.00 4.38 8.66
N GLU A 155 5.07 4.19 9.59
CA GLU A 155 4.57 2.87 10.02
C GLU A 155 3.24 2.46 9.36
N SER A 156 2.62 3.37 8.59
CA SER A 156 1.28 3.16 8.04
C SER A 156 1.23 2.05 6.99
N PHE A 157 0.18 1.23 7.09
CA PHE A 157 -0.17 0.18 6.13
C PHE A 157 -0.20 0.70 4.68
N HIS A 158 -0.72 1.91 4.46
CA HIS A 158 -0.86 2.51 3.13
C HIS A 158 0.47 2.66 2.37
N ARG A 159 1.58 2.94 3.08
CA ARG A 159 2.91 3.03 2.44
C ARG A 159 3.38 1.65 1.95
N HIS A 160 2.99 0.59 2.66
CA HIS A 160 3.40 -0.77 2.36
C HIS A 160 2.49 -1.43 1.33
N GLN A 161 1.22 -1.01 1.22
CA GLN A 161 0.31 -1.46 0.16
C GLN A 161 0.91 -1.32 -1.23
N CYS A 162 1.58 -0.21 -1.52
CA CYS A 162 2.26 0.01 -2.81
C CYS A 162 3.37 -1.00 -3.11
N THR A 163 3.90 -1.69 -2.09
CA THR A 163 4.92 -2.74 -2.26
C THR A 163 4.35 -4.14 -2.44
N PHE A 164 3.05 -4.33 -2.17
CA PHE A 164 2.40 -5.64 -2.28
C PHE A 164 2.20 -6.06 -3.72
N ILE A 165 2.08 -5.10 -4.63
CA ILE A 165 1.82 -5.34 -6.04
C ILE A 165 3.15 -5.28 -6.82
N PRO A 166 3.74 -6.43 -7.19
CA PRO A 166 4.87 -6.43 -8.12
C PRO A 166 4.45 -5.87 -9.50
N GLY A 167 4.94 -4.68 -9.83
CA GLY A 167 4.70 -4.07 -11.15
C GLY A 167 3.39 -3.29 -11.26
N TRP A 168 3.28 -2.48 -12.32
CA TRP A 168 2.25 -1.44 -12.45
C TRP A 168 1.07 -1.90 -13.34
N ARG A 169 1.15 -3.11 -13.91
CA ARG A 169 0.11 -3.71 -14.77
C ARG A 169 -0.41 -5.02 -14.17
N ARG A 170 -1.56 -4.93 -13.50
CA ARG A 170 -2.29 -6.07 -12.92
C ARG A 170 -3.75 -5.99 -13.31
N ASN A 171 -4.34 -7.11 -13.70
CA ASN A 171 -5.79 -7.23 -13.74
C ASN A 171 -6.34 -7.29 -12.31
N ALA A 172 -7.65 -7.08 -12.17
CA ALA A 172 -8.37 -7.06 -10.89
C ALA A 172 -8.10 -8.31 -10.03
N LEU A 173 -8.12 -9.50 -10.63
CA LEU A 173 -7.88 -10.78 -9.93
C LEU A 173 -6.48 -10.84 -9.31
N HIS A 174 -5.46 -10.49 -10.09
CA HIS A 174 -4.08 -10.47 -9.59
C HIS A 174 -3.96 -9.44 -8.48
N THR A 175 -4.47 -8.23 -8.67
CA THR A 175 -4.44 -7.17 -7.65
C THR A 175 -5.11 -7.63 -6.36
N GLN A 176 -6.26 -8.31 -6.45
CA GLN A 176 -6.93 -8.92 -5.30
C GLN A 176 -6.00 -9.89 -4.55
N MET A 177 -5.41 -10.84 -5.28
CA MET A 177 -4.50 -11.84 -4.70
C MET A 177 -3.28 -11.20 -4.01
N TYR A 178 -2.63 -10.21 -4.65
CA TYR A 178 -1.47 -9.55 -4.06
C TYR A 178 -1.81 -8.72 -2.83
N MET A 179 -2.97 -8.07 -2.83
CA MET A 179 -3.41 -7.31 -1.67
C MET A 179 -3.75 -8.23 -0.50
N LEU A 180 -4.37 -9.39 -0.76
CA LEU A 180 -4.63 -10.43 0.25
C LEU A 180 -3.33 -10.99 0.83
N GLU A 181 -2.39 -11.41 -0.04
CA GLU A 181 -1.10 -11.93 0.37
C GLU A 181 -0.30 -10.89 1.16
N GLY A 182 -0.22 -9.66 0.64
CA GLY A 182 0.51 -8.56 1.26
C GLY A 182 -0.08 -8.17 2.62
N ALA A 183 -1.41 -8.12 2.73
CA ALA A 183 -2.11 -7.88 4.00
C ALA A 183 -1.83 -8.99 5.02
N SER A 184 -1.87 -10.26 4.61
CA SER A 184 -1.54 -11.41 5.46
C SER A 184 -0.12 -11.30 6.01
N ARG A 185 0.87 -11.09 5.14
CA ARG A 185 2.28 -10.91 5.54
C ARG A 185 2.48 -9.72 6.45
N TRP A 186 1.79 -8.61 6.19
CA TRP A 186 1.82 -7.41 7.02
C TRP A 186 1.30 -7.69 8.43
N ASN A 187 0.15 -8.36 8.52
CA ASN A 187 -0.47 -8.73 9.80
C ASN A 187 0.44 -9.67 10.61
N ILE A 188 1.04 -10.68 9.97
CA ILE A 188 2.03 -11.56 10.59
C ILE A 188 3.20 -10.73 11.17
N ASN A 189 3.85 -9.91 10.34
CA ASN A 189 4.99 -9.09 10.76
C ASN A 189 4.64 -8.10 11.89
N ARG A 190 3.42 -7.56 11.89
CA ARG A 190 2.93 -6.65 12.93
C ARG A 190 2.59 -7.38 14.22
N ALA A 191 2.00 -8.57 14.15
CA ALA A 191 1.77 -9.42 15.31
C ALA A 191 3.09 -9.78 16.00
N HIS A 192 4.12 -10.16 15.23
CA HIS A 192 5.47 -10.40 15.76
C HIS A 192 6.08 -9.18 16.48
N GLN A 193 5.79 -7.95 16.01
CA GLN A 193 6.30 -6.73 16.66
C GLN A 193 5.48 -6.30 17.89
N ALA A 194 4.21 -6.68 17.96
CA ALA A 194 3.35 -6.38 19.11
C ALA A 194 3.71 -7.22 20.34
N VAL A 195 4.26 -8.41 20.09
CA VAL A 195 4.65 -9.41 21.07
C VAL A 195 6.18 -9.31 21.23
N ASP A 196 6.65 -8.48 22.15
CA ASP A 196 8.08 -8.40 22.51
C ASP A 196 8.47 -9.66 23.30
N MET A 197 8.49 -10.81 22.61
CA MET A 197 8.89 -12.09 23.18
C MET A 197 10.25 -12.45 22.63
N SER A 198 11.21 -12.55 23.53
CA SER A 198 12.62 -12.97 23.35
C SER A 198 12.81 -14.38 22.79
N GLY A 199 11.77 -15.00 22.22
CA GLY A 199 11.78 -16.35 21.67
C GLY A 199 11.05 -16.50 20.33
N THR A 200 10.76 -15.40 19.63
CA THR A 200 10.01 -15.47 18.36
C THR A 200 10.93 -15.94 17.23
N SER A 201 10.47 -16.87 16.39
CA SER A 201 11.29 -17.39 15.30
C SER A 201 11.62 -16.28 14.28
N HIS A 202 12.88 -16.14 13.88
CA HIS A 202 13.29 -15.17 12.84
C HIS A 202 12.98 -15.63 11.41
N THR A 203 12.11 -16.62 11.24
CA THR A 203 11.87 -17.24 9.95
C THR A 203 11.03 -16.31 9.07
N LYS A 204 11.52 -16.02 7.87
CA LYS A 204 10.80 -15.20 6.87
C LYS A 204 9.88 -16.06 5.99
N ILE A 205 9.21 -17.04 6.60
CA ILE A 205 8.33 -17.98 5.89
C ILE A 205 6.91 -17.42 5.96
N TYR A 206 6.26 -17.31 4.81
CA TYR A 206 4.88 -16.83 4.70
C TYR A 206 3.95 -17.86 4.02
N ASP A 207 4.49 -19.00 3.60
CA ASP A 207 3.72 -20.08 3.02
C ASP A 207 2.97 -20.81 4.15
N VAL A 208 1.66 -20.59 4.21
CA VAL A 208 0.77 -21.13 5.24
C VAL A 208 0.81 -22.66 5.28
N CYS A 209 0.87 -23.31 4.12
CA CYS A 209 0.89 -24.78 4.05
C CYS A 209 2.21 -25.30 4.62
N LEU A 210 3.33 -24.67 4.24
CA LEU A 210 4.64 -25.02 4.75
C LEU A 210 4.76 -24.79 6.26
N MET A 211 4.27 -23.65 6.76
CA MET A 211 4.27 -23.33 8.20
C MET A 211 3.46 -24.34 9.00
N SER A 212 2.27 -24.71 8.52
CA SER A 212 1.42 -25.74 9.11
C SER A 212 2.13 -27.10 9.14
N HIS A 213 2.66 -27.54 7.99
CA HIS A 213 3.37 -28.82 7.89
C HIS A 213 4.62 -28.88 8.79
N LEU A 214 5.39 -27.80 8.88
CA LEU A 214 6.54 -27.70 9.79
C LEU A 214 6.14 -27.94 11.24
N ASN A 215 5.06 -27.30 11.70
CA ASN A 215 4.56 -27.50 13.06
C ASN A 215 4.04 -28.92 13.29
N VAL A 216 3.33 -29.51 12.33
CA VAL A 216 2.85 -30.90 12.43
C VAL A 216 4.03 -31.88 12.55
N LEU A 217 5.02 -31.75 11.66
CA LEU A 217 6.20 -32.61 11.67
C LEU A 217 7.03 -32.43 12.94
N SER A 218 7.24 -31.18 13.36
CA SER A 218 8.00 -30.91 14.58
C SER A 218 7.33 -31.46 15.82
N ASN A 219 6.01 -31.29 15.97
CA ASN A 219 5.31 -31.88 17.11
C ASN A 219 5.43 -33.42 17.11
N ARG A 220 5.39 -34.06 15.94
CA ARG A 220 5.53 -35.51 15.82
C ARG A 220 6.92 -36.00 16.20
N VAL A 221 7.97 -35.25 15.88
CA VAL A 221 9.37 -35.68 16.06
C VAL A 221 9.96 -35.19 17.38
N LEU A 222 9.72 -33.93 17.73
CA LEU A 222 10.33 -33.22 18.86
C LEU A 222 9.35 -32.97 20.02
N GLY A 223 8.05 -33.19 19.83
CA GLY A 223 7.03 -32.92 20.85
C GLY A 223 6.73 -31.43 21.07
N CYS A 224 7.22 -30.54 20.20
CA CYS A 224 6.96 -29.11 20.27
C CYS A 224 6.77 -28.48 18.87
N ALA A 225 6.08 -27.34 18.82
CA ALA A 225 5.94 -26.54 17.59
C ALA A 225 7.19 -25.70 17.33
N LEU A 226 7.65 -25.63 16.08
CA LEU A 226 8.78 -24.76 15.67
C LEU A 226 8.34 -23.30 15.44
N LEU A 227 7.07 -23.10 15.08
CA LEU A 227 6.43 -21.81 14.85
C LEU A 227 5.23 -21.70 15.81
N PRO A 228 5.43 -21.60 17.12
CA PRO A 228 4.34 -21.52 18.10
C PRO A 228 3.41 -20.31 17.89
N GLU A 229 3.90 -19.27 17.22
CA GLU A 229 3.16 -18.06 16.87
C GLU A 229 2.30 -18.20 15.61
N PHE A 230 2.46 -19.28 14.84
CA PHE A 230 1.67 -19.50 13.63
C PHE A 230 0.21 -19.74 13.98
N MET A 231 -0.65 -18.83 13.52
CA MET A 231 -2.09 -18.99 13.54
C MET A 231 -2.56 -19.41 12.15
N PRO A 232 -3.24 -20.56 12.00
CA PRO A 232 -3.82 -20.95 10.72
C PRO A 232 -4.88 -19.93 10.30
N PRO A 233 -5.12 -19.75 8.98
CA PRO A 233 -6.17 -18.87 8.50
C PRO A 233 -7.51 -19.20 9.13
N GLY A 234 -8.24 -18.14 9.52
CA GLY A 234 -9.60 -18.27 10.04
C GLY A 234 -10.59 -18.73 8.97
N LYS A 235 -11.83 -18.96 9.39
CA LYS A 235 -12.93 -19.21 8.45
C LYS A 235 -13.16 -17.95 7.59
N PRO A 236 -13.55 -18.11 6.30
CA PRO A 236 -13.98 -16.99 5.48
C PRO A 236 -15.07 -16.18 6.20
N THR A 237 -14.92 -14.86 6.24
CA THR A 237 -15.81 -13.93 6.96
C THR A 237 -16.80 -13.22 6.05
N ASP A 238 -16.81 -13.53 4.76
CA ASP A 238 -17.51 -12.80 3.68
C ASP A 238 -17.14 -11.30 3.59
N GLU A 239 -16.12 -10.88 4.33
CA GLU A 239 -15.62 -9.51 4.30
C GLU A 239 -14.95 -9.25 2.95
N ARG A 240 -15.50 -8.28 2.21
CA ARG A 240 -14.90 -7.80 0.97
C ARG A 240 -13.66 -6.99 1.30
N VAL A 241 -12.55 -7.35 0.69
CA VAL A 241 -11.27 -6.66 0.87
C VAL A 241 -10.65 -6.28 -0.48
N ALA A 242 -9.78 -5.27 -0.47
CA ALA A 242 -9.03 -4.82 -1.64
C ALA A 242 -9.90 -4.46 -2.86
N VAL A 243 -9.78 -5.17 -3.99
CA VAL A 243 -10.49 -4.87 -5.24
C VAL A 243 -11.96 -5.19 -5.11
N GLU A 244 -12.30 -6.29 -4.43
CA GLU A 244 -13.69 -6.65 -4.16
C GLU A 244 -14.40 -5.58 -3.33
N TYR A 245 -13.69 -5.04 -2.33
CA TYR A 245 -14.18 -3.91 -1.55
C TYR A 245 -14.38 -2.67 -2.42
N LEU A 246 -13.38 -2.33 -3.25
CA LEU A 246 -13.42 -1.14 -4.10
C LEU A 246 -14.60 -1.18 -5.08
N LEU A 247 -14.78 -2.31 -5.77
CA LEU A 247 -15.87 -2.51 -6.73
C LEU A 247 -17.24 -2.44 -6.06
N ALA A 248 -17.36 -2.98 -4.85
CA ALA A 248 -18.57 -2.87 -4.05
C ALA A 248 -18.90 -1.43 -3.64
N GLN A 249 -17.90 -0.56 -3.46
CA GLN A 249 -18.10 0.84 -3.07
C GLN A 249 -18.42 1.76 -4.25
N SER A 250 -18.02 1.38 -5.46
CA SER A 250 -18.20 2.16 -6.69
C SER A 250 -19.45 1.79 -7.48
N ASP A 251 -20.41 1.09 -6.87
CA ASP A 251 -21.58 0.50 -7.54
C ASP A 251 -21.22 -0.38 -8.75
N ARG A 252 -19.99 -0.92 -8.77
CA ARG A 252 -19.48 -1.88 -9.77
C ARG A 252 -19.35 -3.29 -9.21
N GLY A 253 -20.23 -3.62 -8.26
CA GLY A 253 -20.31 -4.95 -7.66
C GLY A 253 -20.79 -6.02 -8.64
N ASP A 254 -21.38 -5.61 -9.77
CA ASP A 254 -21.70 -6.45 -10.93
C ASP A 254 -20.46 -7.18 -11.47
N LEU A 255 -19.28 -6.53 -11.43
CA LEU A 255 -18.02 -7.12 -11.85
C LEU A 255 -17.47 -8.19 -10.88
N LEU A 256 -18.14 -8.44 -9.75
CA LEU A 256 -17.78 -9.47 -8.77
C LEU A 256 -18.50 -10.80 -8.99
N SER A 257 -19.42 -10.89 -9.97
CA SER A 257 -20.08 -12.16 -10.27
C SER A 257 -19.02 -13.21 -10.59
N PRO A 258 -19.11 -14.43 -10.01
CA PRO A 258 -18.18 -15.49 -10.35
C PRO A 258 -18.21 -15.65 -11.87
N LEU A 259 -17.06 -15.50 -12.52
CA LEU A 259 -16.87 -16.12 -13.83
C LEU A 259 -17.28 -17.58 -13.62
N VAL A 260 -18.47 -17.94 -14.11
CA VAL A 260 -18.87 -19.33 -14.25
C VAL A 260 -17.66 -19.95 -14.93
N HIS A 261 -16.99 -20.87 -14.23
CA HIS A 261 -15.94 -21.66 -14.83
C HIS A 261 -16.68 -22.55 -15.85
N GLY A 262 -16.95 -22.00 -17.03
CA GLY A 262 -17.17 -22.81 -18.20
C GLY A 262 -15.91 -23.64 -18.32
N GLU A 263 -16.06 -24.96 -18.24
CA GLU A 263 -14.99 -25.90 -18.54
C GLU A 263 -14.27 -25.38 -19.79
N ILE A 264 -12.99 -25.03 -19.62
CA ILE A 264 -12.15 -24.63 -20.74
C ILE A 264 -11.95 -25.90 -21.56
N THR A 265 -12.89 -26.16 -22.46
CA THR A 265 -12.66 -27.04 -23.58
C THR A 265 -11.75 -26.24 -24.51
N PRO A 266 -10.51 -26.72 -24.78
CA PRO A 266 -9.61 -25.99 -25.67
C PRO A 266 -10.27 -25.86 -27.05
N PRO A 267 -10.36 -24.66 -27.64
CA PRO A 267 -11.01 -24.50 -28.93
C PRO A 267 -10.16 -25.18 -30.01
N GLU A 268 -10.78 -26.11 -30.74
CA GLU A 268 -10.26 -26.57 -32.03
C GLU A 268 -10.14 -25.35 -32.96
N THR A 269 -8.99 -25.25 -33.61
CA THR A 269 -8.67 -24.28 -34.65
C THR A 269 -9.74 -24.28 -35.73
N GLN A 270 -10.58 -23.25 -35.76
CA GLN A 270 -11.31 -22.84 -36.95
C GLN A 270 -10.95 -21.39 -37.26
N GLU A 271 -10.32 -21.22 -38.42
CA GLU A 271 -10.04 -19.95 -39.07
C GLU A 271 -11.38 -19.27 -39.39
N VAL A 272 -11.61 -18.06 -38.89
CA VAL A 272 -12.71 -17.20 -39.35
C VAL A 272 -12.19 -15.77 -39.49
N GLU A 273 -12.50 -15.22 -40.65
CA GLU A 273 -12.10 -13.94 -41.22
C GLU A 273 -12.45 -12.72 -40.37
N VAL A 274 -11.66 -11.67 -40.60
CA VAL A 274 -11.80 -10.31 -40.06
C VAL A 274 -13.18 -9.73 -40.39
N GLN A 275 -13.89 -9.24 -39.37
CA GLN A 275 -14.82 -8.12 -39.52
C GLN A 275 -14.42 -7.02 -38.53
N GLU A 276 -13.99 -5.90 -39.09
CA GLU A 276 -13.93 -4.60 -38.44
C GLU A 276 -15.37 -4.14 -38.18
N ASP A 277 -15.71 -3.79 -36.94
CA ASP A 277 -16.49 -2.58 -36.66
C ASP A 277 -16.61 -2.22 -35.16
N GLU A 278 -16.38 -0.93 -34.92
CA GLU A 278 -16.86 -0.02 -33.87
C GLU A 278 -16.83 -0.44 -32.37
N CYS A 279 -15.90 0.16 -31.62
CA CYS A 279 -16.13 0.44 -30.19
C CYS A 279 -15.51 1.79 -29.76
N LEU A 280 -16.39 2.79 -29.71
CA LEU A 280 -16.49 3.93 -28.79
C LEU A 280 -15.20 4.53 -28.21
N ASP A 281 -14.91 5.70 -28.76
CA ASP A 281 -14.08 6.77 -28.22
C ASP A 281 -14.58 7.21 -26.83
N VAL A 282 -13.73 7.08 -25.81
CA VAL A 282 -13.81 7.86 -24.57
C VAL A 282 -12.45 8.49 -24.35
N THR A 283 -12.25 9.61 -25.02
CA THR A 283 -11.30 10.67 -24.67
C THR A 283 -11.31 10.98 -23.17
N ILE A 284 -10.12 10.95 -22.55
CA ILE A 284 -9.79 11.75 -21.37
C ILE A 284 -8.65 12.68 -21.77
N CYS A 285 -8.84 13.98 -21.54
CA CYS A 285 -8.07 15.08 -22.12
C CYS A 285 -6.60 15.20 -21.68
N ASP A 286 -5.79 15.54 -22.70
CA ASP A 286 -4.60 16.39 -22.82
C ASP A 286 -3.76 16.81 -21.61
N ALA A 287 -2.44 16.62 -21.78
CA ALA A 287 -1.43 17.59 -21.37
C ALA A 287 -0.78 18.15 -22.65
N ALA A 288 -0.88 19.47 -22.82
CA ALA A 288 -0.56 20.21 -24.03
C ALA A 288 0.90 20.11 -24.52
N ASP A 289 1.01 20.13 -25.85
CA ASP A 289 2.03 20.75 -26.72
C ASP A 289 3.51 20.38 -26.57
N ILE A 290 3.97 19.45 -27.43
CA ILE A 290 5.23 19.65 -28.18
C ILE A 290 4.99 19.28 -29.64
N ASN A 291 4.83 20.34 -30.44
CA ASN A 291 4.77 20.31 -31.89
C ASN A 291 6.14 19.90 -32.45
N LEU A 292 6.21 18.86 -33.29
CA LEU A 292 7.40 18.59 -34.12
C LEU A 292 6.96 18.38 -35.56
N GLU A 293 7.03 19.45 -36.34
CA GLU A 293 6.90 19.43 -37.78
C GLU A 293 7.94 18.50 -38.39
N ALA A 294 7.45 17.59 -39.23
CA ALA A 294 8.26 16.73 -40.06
C ALA A 294 8.71 17.49 -41.31
N HIS A 295 10.01 17.45 -41.60
CA HIS A 295 10.49 17.58 -42.97
C HIS A 295 11.30 16.34 -43.38
N THR A 296 10.71 15.66 -44.37
CA THR A 296 11.18 14.58 -45.24
C THR A 296 12.56 14.78 -45.86
N LEU A 297 13.34 13.68 -46.04
CA LEU A 297 13.64 13.08 -47.37
C LEU A 297 14.74 11.99 -47.31
N SER A 298 14.48 10.87 -48.02
CA SER A 298 15.43 9.87 -48.60
C SER A 298 16.16 8.94 -47.60
N SER A 299 16.44 7.66 -47.84
CA SER A 299 16.23 6.72 -48.96
C SER A 299 16.56 5.29 -48.48
N SER A 300 15.84 4.31 -49.03
CA SER A 300 16.23 2.92 -49.33
C SER A 300 16.66 1.92 -48.22
N SER A 301 15.87 0.85 -48.16
CA SER A 301 16.24 -0.57 -47.93
C SER A 301 16.72 -1.02 -46.53
N SER A 302 15.79 -1.23 -45.60
CA SER A 302 15.92 -2.17 -44.46
C SER A 302 14.61 -2.38 -43.67
N HIS A 303 13.44 -2.17 -44.30
CA HIS A 303 12.21 -1.89 -43.57
C HIS A 303 11.50 -3.07 -42.88
N ASP A 304 11.80 -4.34 -43.17
CA ASP A 304 10.99 -5.45 -42.62
C ASP A 304 11.39 -5.94 -41.21
N ASP A 305 12.68 -5.94 -40.84
CA ASP A 305 13.09 -6.40 -39.50
C ASP A 305 12.90 -5.34 -38.38
N SER A 306 12.86 -4.07 -38.77
CA SER A 306 12.65 -2.92 -37.88
C SER A 306 11.18 -2.74 -37.48
N LEU A 307 10.25 -3.09 -38.37
CA LEU A 307 8.81 -3.05 -38.13
C LEU A 307 8.35 -4.13 -37.14
N ILE A 308 8.96 -5.32 -37.17
CA ILE A 308 8.64 -6.40 -36.21
C ILE A 308 9.15 -6.05 -34.79
N SER A 309 10.32 -5.42 -34.68
CA SER A 309 10.90 -4.98 -33.39
C SER A 309 10.11 -3.83 -32.74
N SER A 310 9.51 -2.95 -33.54
CA SER A 310 8.68 -1.84 -33.06
C SER A 310 7.23 -2.26 -32.76
N LEU A 311 6.68 -3.25 -33.46
CA LEU A 311 5.35 -3.82 -33.16
C LEU A 311 5.35 -4.75 -31.93
N ALA A 312 6.51 -5.39 -31.63
CA ALA A 312 6.69 -6.22 -30.42
C ALA A 312 6.61 -5.43 -29.10
N ALA A 313 6.63 -4.09 -29.15
CA ALA A 313 6.44 -3.22 -27.99
C ALA A 313 4.97 -2.97 -27.63
N GLN A 314 4.00 -3.39 -28.48
CA GLN A 314 2.59 -3.03 -28.32
C GLN A 314 1.64 -4.19 -27.93
N ARG A 315 2.10 -5.46 -27.94
CA ARG A 315 1.27 -6.60 -27.48
C ARG A 315 1.72 -7.12 -26.11
N LEU A 316 1.00 -6.71 -25.08
CA LEU A 316 1.31 -6.90 -23.65
C LEU A 316 0.78 -8.21 -23.05
N ASP A 317 0.06 -8.99 -23.82
CA ASP A 317 -0.43 -10.33 -23.51
C ASP A 317 0.68 -11.40 -23.57
N VAL A 318 1.73 -11.18 -24.36
CA VAL A 318 2.74 -12.21 -24.68
C VAL A 318 4.05 -12.06 -23.89
N HIS A 319 4.31 -10.93 -23.20
CA HIS A 319 5.67 -10.59 -22.69
C HIS A 319 5.75 -10.26 -21.19
N ARG A 320 4.68 -10.58 -20.42
CA ARG A 320 4.56 -10.20 -19.01
C ARG A 320 5.69 -10.73 -18.12
N ILE A 321 6.19 -11.92 -18.41
CA ILE A 321 7.26 -12.55 -17.62
C ILE A 321 8.60 -11.84 -17.87
N SER A 322 8.89 -11.51 -19.14
CA SER A 322 10.09 -10.77 -19.53
C SER A 322 10.15 -9.39 -18.88
N GLU A 323 9.02 -8.68 -18.85
CA GLU A 323 8.88 -7.41 -18.14
C GLU A 323 9.09 -7.56 -16.62
N CYS A 324 8.50 -8.57 -15.99
CA CYS A 324 8.66 -8.83 -14.55
C CYS A 324 10.13 -9.09 -14.16
N ILE A 325 10.86 -9.86 -14.99
CA ILE A 325 12.29 -10.12 -14.77
C ILE A 325 13.07 -8.81 -14.88
N ALA A 326 12.82 -8.01 -15.92
CA ALA A 326 13.48 -6.71 -16.10
C ALA A 326 13.22 -5.75 -14.93
N LEU A 327 11.99 -5.71 -14.40
CA LEU A 327 11.62 -4.92 -13.23
C LEU A 327 12.29 -5.39 -11.94
N LYS A 328 12.45 -6.70 -11.76
CA LYS A 328 13.14 -7.24 -10.59
C LYS A 328 14.64 -6.93 -10.65
N LEU A 329 15.25 -7.08 -11.83
CA LEU A 329 16.64 -6.67 -12.08
C LEU A 329 16.83 -5.16 -11.87
N LEU A 330 15.89 -4.33 -12.31
CA LEU A 330 15.92 -2.89 -12.03
C LEU A 330 16.00 -2.60 -10.53
N LYS A 331 15.17 -3.26 -9.72
CA LYS A 331 15.16 -3.07 -8.27
C LYS A 331 16.50 -3.42 -7.63
N GLU A 332 17.10 -4.53 -8.05
CA GLU A 332 18.42 -4.96 -7.58
C GLU A 332 19.54 -4.01 -8.02
N PHE A 333 19.50 -3.55 -9.28
CA PHE A 333 20.52 -2.70 -9.91
C PHE A 333 20.43 -1.21 -9.58
N ARG A 334 19.41 -0.79 -8.80
CA ARG A 334 19.40 0.53 -8.16
C ARG A 334 20.59 0.70 -7.22
N GLU A 335 21.03 -0.38 -6.58
CA GLU A 335 22.26 -0.37 -5.80
C GLU A 335 23.46 -0.58 -6.71
N ALA A 336 24.34 0.43 -6.80
CA ALA A 336 25.48 0.40 -7.72
C ALA A 336 26.41 -0.81 -7.52
N ARG A 337 26.50 -1.33 -6.29
CA ARG A 337 27.29 -2.52 -5.93
C ARG A 337 26.79 -3.82 -6.59
N ASN A 338 25.51 -3.89 -6.92
CA ASN A 338 24.88 -5.09 -7.49
C ASN A 338 24.94 -5.11 -9.03
N ARG A 339 25.39 -4.01 -9.66
CA ARG A 339 25.46 -3.91 -11.11
C ARG A 339 26.70 -4.61 -11.68
N PRO A 340 26.57 -5.31 -12.82
CA PRO A 340 27.70 -5.88 -13.53
C PRO A 340 28.74 -4.81 -13.87
N LYS A 341 30.01 -5.24 -13.98
CA LYS A 341 31.15 -4.38 -14.32
C LYS A 341 31.83 -4.88 -15.57
N ASP A 342 32.41 -3.97 -16.34
CA ASP A 342 33.27 -4.32 -17.46
C ASP A 342 34.65 -4.85 -16.99
N ASN A 343 35.47 -5.29 -17.93
CA ASN A 343 36.82 -5.81 -17.67
C ASN A 343 37.78 -4.76 -17.08
N LYS A 344 37.37 -3.48 -17.02
CA LYS A 344 38.11 -2.36 -16.43
C LYS A 344 37.51 -1.93 -15.08
N GLY A 345 36.51 -2.66 -14.57
CA GLY A 345 35.85 -2.38 -13.30
C GLY A 345 34.79 -1.28 -13.34
N LYS A 346 34.44 -0.75 -14.52
CA LYS A 346 33.41 0.27 -14.70
C LYS A 346 32.02 -0.36 -14.65
N ILE A 347 31.13 0.25 -13.88
CA ILE A 347 29.76 -0.22 -13.71
C ILE A 347 28.92 0.09 -14.95
N PHE A 348 28.13 -0.88 -15.42
CA PHE A 348 27.22 -0.67 -16.54
C PHE A 348 26.03 0.25 -16.16
N PRO A 349 25.53 1.08 -17.10
CA PRO A 349 24.22 1.70 -17.00
C PRO A 349 23.12 0.68 -16.70
N ILE A 350 22.04 1.14 -16.06
CA ILE A 350 20.94 0.26 -15.62
C ILE A 350 20.33 -0.52 -16.79
N PRO A 351 19.95 0.09 -17.94
CA PRO A 351 19.39 -0.67 -19.07
C PRO A 351 20.34 -1.75 -19.58
N GLN A 352 21.64 -1.43 -19.69
CA GLN A 352 22.67 -2.38 -20.13
C GLN A 352 22.87 -3.52 -19.13
N SER A 353 22.85 -3.21 -17.83
CA SER A 353 22.92 -4.21 -16.76
C SER A 353 21.75 -5.18 -16.82
N ILE A 354 20.53 -4.66 -17.03
CA ILE A 354 19.31 -5.46 -17.17
C ILE A 354 19.40 -6.36 -18.41
N VAL A 355 19.74 -5.82 -19.58
CA VAL A 355 19.85 -6.60 -20.83
C VAL A 355 20.87 -7.72 -20.67
N MET A 356 22.06 -7.45 -20.11
CA MET A 356 23.10 -8.46 -19.93
C MET A 356 22.65 -9.62 -19.03
N THR A 357 22.12 -9.30 -17.84
CA THR A 357 21.70 -10.33 -16.89
C THR A 357 20.44 -11.06 -17.37
N TYR A 358 19.51 -10.34 -18.00
CA TYR A 358 18.32 -10.93 -18.59
C TYR A 358 18.68 -11.93 -19.70
N SER A 359 19.59 -11.58 -20.61
CA SER A 359 20.02 -12.48 -21.70
C SER A 359 20.66 -13.75 -21.15
N HIS A 360 21.41 -13.66 -20.04
CA HIS A 360 21.95 -14.83 -19.37
C HIS A 360 20.83 -15.70 -18.76
N ILE A 361 19.83 -15.10 -18.09
CA ILE A 361 18.66 -15.82 -17.56
C ILE A 361 17.90 -16.52 -18.70
N LYS A 362 17.69 -15.84 -19.83
CA LYS A 362 17.06 -16.40 -21.02
C LYS A 362 17.84 -17.60 -21.54
N GLN A 363 19.15 -17.49 -21.70
CA GLN A 363 20.00 -18.60 -22.15
C GLN A 363 19.92 -19.80 -21.20
N LEU A 364 19.98 -19.58 -19.89
CA LEU A 364 19.88 -20.66 -18.90
C LEU A 364 18.52 -21.38 -18.95
N LEU A 365 17.45 -20.67 -19.27
CA LEU A 365 16.12 -21.26 -19.46
C LEU A 365 16.04 -22.05 -20.77
N GLU A 366 16.61 -21.52 -21.85
CA GLU A 366 16.67 -22.19 -23.16
C GLU A 366 17.53 -23.46 -23.13
N ASP A 367 18.56 -23.49 -22.28
CA ASP A 367 19.43 -24.65 -22.08
C ASP A 367 18.79 -25.72 -21.17
N CYS A 368 17.71 -25.40 -20.46
CA CYS A 368 17.06 -26.29 -19.49
C CYS A 368 15.85 -27.02 -20.08
N ARG A 369 16.10 -28.17 -20.73
CA ARG A 369 15.03 -29.00 -21.33
C ARG A 369 13.92 -29.38 -20.34
N GLU A 370 14.24 -29.68 -19.09
CA GLU A 370 13.23 -30.05 -18.09
C GLU A 370 12.20 -28.95 -17.84
N VAL A 371 12.63 -27.67 -17.88
CA VAL A 371 11.74 -26.52 -17.70
C VAL A 371 10.92 -26.29 -18.95
N LEU A 372 11.52 -26.40 -20.14
CA LEU A 372 10.84 -26.22 -21.42
C LEU A 372 9.79 -27.32 -21.67
N ASP A 373 10.06 -28.56 -21.28
CA ASP A 373 9.13 -29.68 -21.47
C ASP A 373 7.93 -29.62 -20.50
N LYS A 374 8.08 -28.94 -19.36
CA LYS A 374 7.05 -28.82 -18.31
C LYS A 374 6.31 -27.48 -18.32
N THR A 375 6.76 -26.50 -19.08
CA THR A 375 6.21 -25.13 -19.05
C THR A 375 6.16 -24.51 -20.44
N ASN A 376 5.14 -23.70 -20.72
CA ASN A 376 5.08 -22.87 -21.92
C ASN A 376 5.83 -21.53 -21.75
N LEU A 377 6.92 -21.54 -20.96
CA LEU A 377 7.66 -20.35 -20.59
C LEU A 377 8.52 -19.87 -21.76
N VAL A 378 8.21 -18.69 -22.31
CA VAL A 378 8.98 -18.06 -23.38
C VAL A 378 9.44 -16.68 -22.92
N LEU A 379 10.76 -16.45 -22.97
CA LEU A 379 11.36 -15.14 -22.71
C LEU A 379 11.71 -14.47 -24.04
N VAL A 380 11.21 -13.26 -24.26
CA VAL A 380 11.56 -12.50 -25.46
C VAL A 380 12.97 -11.95 -25.40
N THR A 381 13.59 -11.78 -26.57
CA THR A 381 14.82 -11.02 -26.71
C THR A 381 14.53 -9.55 -26.43
N VAL A 382 15.26 -8.97 -25.48
CA VAL A 382 15.15 -7.55 -25.12
C VAL A 382 16.46 -6.83 -25.46
N ASN A 383 16.35 -5.58 -25.92
CA ASN A 383 17.51 -4.72 -26.18
C ASN A 383 17.46 -3.46 -25.30
N ASN A 384 18.52 -2.65 -25.36
CA ASN A 384 18.62 -1.43 -24.54
C ASN A 384 17.48 -0.44 -24.83
N THR A 385 17.00 -0.35 -26.07
CA THR A 385 15.91 0.53 -26.46
C THR A 385 14.59 0.05 -25.88
N THR A 386 14.30 -1.25 -25.95
CA THR A 386 13.11 -1.87 -25.34
C THR A 386 13.09 -1.67 -23.83
N VAL A 387 14.20 -1.97 -23.15
CA VAL A 387 14.30 -1.79 -21.69
C VAL A 387 14.20 -0.32 -21.31
N SER A 388 14.87 0.58 -22.05
CA SER A 388 14.78 2.02 -21.77
C SER A 388 13.36 2.56 -21.99
N SER A 389 12.67 2.13 -23.05
CA SER A 389 11.28 2.48 -23.30
C SER A 389 10.37 2.01 -22.17
N TRP A 390 10.52 0.76 -21.71
CA TRP A 390 9.80 0.27 -20.53
C TRP A 390 10.08 1.15 -19.31
N LEU A 391 11.33 1.51 -19.05
CA LEU A 391 11.70 2.35 -17.91
C LEU A 391 11.18 3.80 -18.00
N VAL A 392 11.07 4.36 -19.21
CA VAL A 392 10.49 5.70 -19.46
C VAL A 392 8.97 5.65 -19.26
N VAL A 393 8.28 4.72 -19.90
CA VAL A 393 6.81 4.54 -19.80
C VAL A 393 6.39 4.25 -18.35
N LEU A 394 7.27 3.62 -17.56
CA LEU A 394 7.05 3.30 -16.15
C LEU A 394 7.54 4.39 -15.18
N GLY A 395 7.94 5.57 -15.67
CA GLY A 395 8.28 6.74 -14.83
C GLY A 395 9.59 6.61 -14.03
N PHE A 396 10.47 5.65 -14.37
CA PHE A 396 11.69 5.37 -13.61
C PHE A 396 12.95 6.06 -14.14
N LEU A 397 12.88 6.73 -15.29
CA LEU A 397 14.00 7.52 -15.86
C LEU A 397 13.92 9.03 -15.56
N ASN A 398 12.81 9.55 -15.04
CA ASN A 398 12.68 10.97 -14.64
C ASN A 398 13.16 11.26 -13.20
N SER A 399 14.09 10.46 -12.67
CA SER A 399 14.72 10.70 -11.37
C SER A 399 16.16 10.20 -11.39
N PHE A 400 16.99 10.84 -12.22
CA PHE A 400 18.44 10.87 -12.08
C PHE A 400 18.96 12.27 -12.37
#